data_AF-A0A0K8RHE1-F1
#
_entry.id   AF-A0A0K8RHE1-F1
#
_cell.length_a   1.000
_cell.length_b   1.000
_cell.length_c   1.000
_cell.angle_alpha   90.00
_cell.angle_beta   90.00
_cell.angle_gamma   90.00
#
_symmetry.space_group_name_H-M   'P 1'
#
loop_
_entity.id
_entity.type
_entity.pdbx_description
1 polymer ?
#
loop_
_entity_poly.entity_id
_entity_poly.type
_entity_poly.pdbx_seq_one_letter_code
_entity_poly.pdbx_strand_id
1 'polypeptide(L)'
;MNESREVTFAEYKKDVDQVCRGLLSAGSEKGDSVAIWSPNTYNWVVLYGAMGKAGIISACIHPAYTAAEFERCLVKVGCKGIYIPESFKTLKYYQTLCNLIPELKDSKPGQINSKKYPFLKCVIVDSDKALPGCVTSKEIFLRRKLQIWKKTEKESRKWT
;
A
#
# COMPACT_ATOMS: atom_id res chain seq x y z
N MET A 1 -1.46 -0.27 20.03
CA MET A 1 -1.62 -1.56 19.33
C MET A 1 -0.59 -2.55 19.86
N ASN A 2 -0.94 -3.25 20.93
CA ASN A 2 -0.35 -4.53 21.28
C ASN A 2 -1.54 -5.46 21.45
N GLU A 3 -2.05 -5.96 20.33
CA GLU A 3 -3.12 -6.96 20.35
C GLU A 3 -2.45 -8.31 20.17
N SER A 4 -2.37 -9.08 21.26
CA SER A 4 -2.13 -10.51 21.14
C SER A 4 -3.34 -11.09 20.41
N ARG A 5 -3.15 -11.37 19.12
CA ARG A 5 -4.19 -11.94 18.27
C ARG A 5 -3.78 -13.35 17.91
N GLU A 6 -4.54 -14.32 18.39
CA GLU A 6 -4.41 -15.70 17.99
C GLU A 6 -5.33 -15.95 16.80
N VAL A 7 -4.81 -16.56 15.74
CA VAL A 7 -5.54 -16.81 14.50
C VAL A 7 -5.14 -18.17 13.97
N THR A 8 -6.11 -18.98 13.58
CA THR A 8 -5.87 -20.26 12.91
C THR A 8 -5.43 -20.03 11.46
N PHE A 9 -4.76 -21.02 10.86
CA PHE A 9 -4.41 -20.96 9.43
C PHE A 9 -5.65 -20.83 8.52
N ALA A 10 -6.79 -21.39 8.93
CA ALA A 10 -8.03 -21.29 8.17
C ALA A 10 -8.59 -19.86 8.15
N GLU A 11 -8.57 -19.18 9.30
CA GLU A 11 -8.97 -17.78 9.41
C GLU A 11 -7.99 -16.86 8.68
N TYR A 12 -6.68 -17.07 8.84
CA TYR A 12 -5.67 -16.33 8.10
C TYR A 12 -5.85 -16.46 6.58
N LYS A 13 -6.08 -17.69 6.09
CA LYS A 13 -6.36 -17.92 4.66
C LYS A 13 -7.62 -17.19 4.20
N LYS A 14 -8.68 -17.16 5.01
CA LYS A 14 -9.92 -16.44 4.69
C LYS A 14 -9.66 -14.94 4.53
N ASP A 15 -8.89 -14.36 5.46
CA ASP A 15 -8.51 -12.94 5.43
C ASP A 15 -7.63 -12.64 4.20
N VAL A 16 -6.62 -13.48 3.93
CA VAL A 16 -5.76 -13.37 2.74
C VAL A 16 -6.59 -13.42 1.45
N ASP A 17 -7.52 -14.37 1.34
CA ASP A 17 -8.39 -14.52 0.17
C ASP A 17 -9.27 -13.28 -0.03
N GLN A 18 -9.73 -12.67 1.06
CA GLN A 18 -10.52 -11.46 1.04
C GLN A 18 -9.72 -10.24 0.60
N VAL A 19 -8.54 -10.01 1.19
CA VAL A 19 -7.67 -8.89 0.83
C VAL A 19 -7.14 -9.04 -0.59
N CYS A 20 -6.81 -10.26 -1.04
CA CYS A 20 -6.38 -10.54 -2.41
C CYS A 20 -7.45 -10.10 -3.42
N ARG A 21 -8.72 -10.46 -3.19
CA ARG A 21 -9.83 -9.97 -4.04
C ARG A 21 -9.99 -8.45 -3.99
N GLY A 22 -9.75 -7.84 -2.83
CA GLY A 22 -9.76 -6.39 -2.66
C GLY A 22 -8.71 -5.69 -3.53
N LEU A 23 -7.47 -6.17 -3.49
CA LEU A 23 -6.36 -5.66 -4.31
C LEU A 23 -6.65 -5.80 -5.81
N LEU A 24 -7.13 -6.97 -6.26
CA LEU A 24 -7.47 -7.17 -7.67
C LEU A 24 -8.65 -6.28 -8.10
N SER A 25 -9.68 -6.15 -7.26
CA SER A 25 -10.83 -5.28 -7.55
C SER A 25 -10.45 -3.80 -7.55
N ALA A 26 -9.44 -3.42 -6.75
CA ALA A 26 -8.83 -2.11 -6.74
C ALA A 26 -8.13 -1.76 -8.06
N GLY A 27 -7.79 -2.78 -8.87
CA GLY A 27 -7.08 -2.66 -10.14
C GLY A 27 -5.60 -3.03 -10.07
N SER A 28 -5.12 -3.62 -8.97
CA SER A 28 -3.75 -4.14 -8.92
C SER A 28 -3.58 -5.29 -9.91
N GLU A 29 -2.47 -5.30 -10.61
CA GLU A 29 -2.12 -6.32 -11.60
C GLU A 29 -0.92 -7.15 -11.13
N LYS A 30 -0.78 -8.35 -11.69
CA LYS A 30 0.42 -9.18 -11.49
C LYS A 30 1.66 -8.40 -11.93
N GLY A 31 2.69 -8.40 -11.10
CA GLY A 31 3.94 -7.67 -11.33
C GLY A 31 3.94 -6.24 -10.81
N ASP A 32 2.82 -5.72 -10.32
CA ASP A 32 2.83 -4.47 -9.54
C ASP A 32 3.68 -4.64 -8.28
N SER A 33 4.36 -3.57 -7.88
CA SER A 33 5.22 -3.55 -6.71
C SER A 33 4.66 -2.62 -5.63
N VAL A 34 4.63 -3.09 -4.38
CA VAL A 34 4.12 -2.34 -3.24
C VAL A 34 5.14 -2.35 -2.11
N ALA A 35 5.53 -1.16 -1.66
CA ALA A 35 6.33 -0.97 -0.46
C ALA A 35 5.44 -1.14 0.77
N ILE A 36 5.87 -1.97 1.72
CA ILE A 36 5.19 -2.11 3.00
C ILE A 36 6.14 -1.55 4.06
N TRP A 37 5.75 -0.45 4.71
CA TRP A 37 6.53 0.24 5.74
C TRP A 37 5.69 0.35 7.02
N SER A 38 5.73 -0.72 7.82
CA SER A 38 4.83 -0.91 8.96
C SER A 38 5.55 -1.70 10.07
N PRO A 39 5.17 -1.51 11.35
CA PRO A 39 5.52 -2.46 12.41
C PRO A 39 4.83 -3.82 12.20
N ASN A 40 5.20 -4.79 13.02
CA ASN A 40 4.60 -6.13 12.99
C ASN A 40 3.13 -6.08 13.43
N THR A 41 2.23 -5.94 12.48
CA THR A 41 0.77 -5.99 12.67
C THR A 41 0.17 -7.19 11.96
N TYR A 42 -0.99 -7.65 12.42
CA TYR A 42 -1.71 -8.72 11.71
C TYR A 42 -2.08 -8.31 10.28
N ASN A 43 -2.52 -7.06 10.08
CA ASN A 43 -2.88 -6.53 8.77
C ASN A 43 -1.72 -6.57 7.78
N TRP A 44 -0.48 -6.27 8.23
CA TRP A 44 0.72 -6.45 7.40
C TRP A 44 0.87 -7.89 6.92
N VAL A 45 0.70 -8.88 7.81
CA VAL A 45 0.92 -10.30 7.48
C VAL A 45 -0.16 -10.81 6.52
N VAL A 46 -1.40 -10.38 6.70
CA VAL A 46 -2.50 -10.67 5.77
C VAL A 46 -2.24 -10.04 4.41
N LEU A 47 -1.83 -8.77 4.38
CA LEU A 47 -1.55 -8.05 3.14
C LEU A 47 -0.39 -8.70 2.37
N TYR A 48 0.68 -9.11 3.05
CA TYR A 48 1.81 -9.80 2.45
C TYR A 48 1.39 -11.12 1.78
N GLY A 49 0.59 -11.94 2.47
CA GLY A 49 0.05 -13.18 1.90
C GLY A 49 -0.88 -12.92 0.70
N ALA A 50 -1.72 -11.89 0.80
CA ALA A 50 -2.63 -11.49 -0.28
C ALA A 50 -1.90 -11.00 -1.54
N MET A 51 -0.83 -10.21 -1.36
CA MET A 51 0.04 -9.76 -2.45
C MET A 51 0.73 -10.93 -3.14
N GLY A 52 1.32 -11.86 -2.36
CA GLY A 52 1.93 -13.07 -2.90
C GLY A 52 0.93 -13.90 -3.72
N LYS A 53 -0.29 -14.08 -3.21
CA LYS A 53 -1.37 -14.76 -3.94
C LYS A 53 -1.82 -14.03 -5.21
N ALA A 54 -1.82 -12.71 -5.22
CA ALA A 54 -2.17 -11.89 -6.38
C ALA A 54 -1.03 -11.75 -7.40
N GLY A 55 0.18 -12.20 -7.08
CA GLY A 55 1.37 -12.01 -7.91
C GLY A 55 1.92 -10.58 -7.88
N ILE A 56 1.67 -9.86 -6.78
CA ILE A 56 2.18 -8.51 -6.49
C ILE A 56 3.51 -8.66 -5.75
N ILE A 57 4.50 -7.85 -6.12
CA ILE A 57 5.84 -7.83 -5.51
C ILE A 57 5.79 -7.00 -4.24
N SER A 58 6.09 -7.59 -3.09
CA SER A 58 6.12 -6.91 -1.80
C SER A 58 7.56 -6.48 -1.43
N ALA A 59 7.79 -5.18 -1.27
CA ALA A 59 9.02 -4.65 -0.69
C ALA A 59 8.82 -4.37 0.80
N CYS A 60 9.24 -5.31 1.65
CA CYS A 60 9.14 -5.19 3.10
C CYS A 60 10.24 -4.27 3.65
N ILE A 61 9.87 -3.10 4.17
CA ILE A 61 10.80 -2.08 4.65
C ILE A 61 10.74 -2.01 6.18
N HIS A 62 11.91 -1.99 6.81
CA HIS A 62 12.00 -1.95 8.26
C HIS A 62 11.31 -0.70 8.82
N PRO A 63 10.44 -0.83 9.85
CA PRO A 63 9.60 0.26 10.33
C PRO A 63 10.38 1.46 10.88
N ALA A 64 11.61 1.26 11.37
CA ALA A 64 12.44 2.33 11.91
C ALA A 64 13.33 3.04 10.87
N TYR A 65 13.23 2.70 9.59
CA TYR A 65 13.98 3.41 8.55
C TYR A 65 13.63 4.90 8.54
N THR A 66 14.64 5.71 8.25
CA THR A 66 14.46 7.14 8.00
C THR A 66 13.70 7.37 6.70
N ALA A 67 13.17 8.58 6.52
CA ALA A 67 12.50 8.99 5.28
C ALA A 67 13.38 8.76 4.04
N ALA A 68 14.68 9.06 4.13
CA ALA A 68 15.64 8.90 3.05
C ALA A 68 15.97 7.42 2.75
N GLU A 69 16.00 6.55 3.75
CA GLU A 69 16.16 5.11 3.54
C GLU A 69 14.93 4.50 2.89
N PHE A 70 13.74 4.87 3.38
CA PHE A 70 12.47 4.47 2.76
C PHE A 70 12.40 4.93 1.30
N GLU A 71 12.73 6.18 1.01
CA GLU A 71 12.73 6.73 -0.35
C GLU A 71 13.68 5.95 -1.27
N ARG A 72 14.89 5.64 -0.82
CA ARG A 72 15.85 4.84 -1.59
C ARG A 72 15.29 3.47 -1.95
N CYS A 73 14.63 2.78 -1.02
CA CYS A 73 13.95 1.52 -1.28
C CYS A 73 12.80 1.68 -2.28
N LEU A 74 11.97 2.71 -2.09
CA LEU A 74 10.82 3.00 -2.94
C LEU A 74 11.23 3.18 -4.41
N VAL A 75 12.26 4.00 -4.64
CA VAL A 75 12.80 4.30 -5.98
C VAL A 75 13.50 3.08 -6.57
N LYS A 76 14.32 2.37 -5.79
CA LYS A 76 15.08 1.20 -6.28
C LYS A 76 14.16 0.08 -6.78
N VAL A 77 13.03 -0.14 -6.10
CA VAL A 77 12.05 -1.17 -6.48
C VAL A 77 11.02 -0.64 -7.49
N GLY A 78 10.88 0.68 -7.63
CA GLY A 78 9.86 1.28 -8.48
C GLY A 78 8.45 0.98 -7.99
N CYS A 79 8.24 1.01 -6.67
CA CYS A 79 6.99 0.62 -6.04
C CYS A 79 5.83 1.51 -6.50
N LYS A 80 4.86 0.91 -7.21
CA LYS A 80 3.66 1.63 -7.62
C LYS A 80 2.71 1.91 -6.44
N GLY A 81 2.82 1.16 -5.34
CA GLY A 81 2.03 1.37 -4.12
C GLY A 81 2.85 1.48 -2.84
N ILE A 82 2.27 2.06 -1.80
CA ILE A 82 2.82 2.11 -0.44
C ILE A 82 1.74 1.67 0.55
N TYR A 83 2.10 0.85 1.53
CA TYR A 83 1.30 0.56 2.72
C TYR A 83 2.00 1.06 3.98
N ILE A 84 1.30 1.85 4.78
CA ILE A 84 1.78 2.39 6.07
C ILE A 84 0.67 2.35 7.13
N PRO A 85 0.98 2.29 8.43
CA PRO A 85 0.03 2.73 9.45
C PRO A 85 -0.04 4.27 9.48
N GLU A 86 -1.03 4.86 10.16
CA GLU A 86 -1.02 6.33 10.38
C GLU A 86 0.20 6.76 11.21
N SER A 87 0.43 6.08 12.34
CA SER A 87 1.55 6.31 13.25
C SER A 87 1.85 5.08 14.10
N PHE A 88 3.06 4.98 14.65
CA PHE A 88 3.42 3.97 15.64
C PHE A 88 4.48 4.52 16.60
N LYS A 89 4.20 4.47 17.91
CA LYS A 89 5.03 5.10 18.94
C LYS A 89 5.30 6.58 18.58
N THR A 90 6.55 6.96 18.36
CA THR A 90 6.96 8.32 17.99
C THR A 90 6.97 8.55 16.47
N LEU A 91 6.82 7.49 15.66
CA LEU A 91 6.91 7.56 14.20
C LEU A 91 5.55 7.97 13.60
N LYS A 92 5.56 9.04 12.81
CA LYS A 92 4.38 9.60 12.12
C LYS A 92 4.47 9.32 10.61
N TYR A 93 4.25 8.08 10.19
CA TYR A 93 4.45 7.62 8.81
C TYR A 93 3.72 8.48 7.77
N TYR A 94 2.43 8.76 8.00
CA TYR A 94 1.66 9.58 7.05
C TYR A 94 2.23 10.99 6.90
N GLN A 95 2.64 11.62 8.01
CA GLN A 95 3.26 12.95 7.97
C GLN A 95 4.62 12.90 7.25
N THR A 96 5.41 11.85 7.46
CA THR A 96 6.68 11.66 6.75
C THR A 96 6.46 11.48 5.26
N LEU A 97 5.43 10.71 4.83
CA LEU A 97 5.08 10.58 3.42
C LEU A 97 4.60 11.91 2.83
N CYS A 98 3.82 12.70 3.55
CA CYS A 98 3.42 14.04 3.08
C CYS A 98 4.62 14.97 2.84
N ASN A 99 5.69 14.84 3.64
CA ASN A 99 6.90 15.63 3.41
C ASN A 99 7.70 15.11 2.20
N LEU A 100 7.71 13.79 1.97
CA LEU A 100 8.38 13.18 0.82
C LEU A 100 7.61 13.38 -0.49
N ILE A 101 6.28 13.39 -0.42
CA ILE A 101 5.32 13.46 -1.53
C ILE A 101 4.29 14.56 -1.18
N PRO A 102 4.62 15.84 -1.35
CA PRO A 102 3.72 16.94 -1.01
C PRO A 102 2.37 16.85 -1.74
N GLU A 103 2.35 16.31 -2.96
CA GLU A 103 1.14 16.15 -3.77
C GLU A 103 0.13 15.15 -3.18
N LEU A 104 0.54 14.35 -2.18
CA LEU A 104 -0.33 13.38 -1.54
C LEU A 104 -1.56 14.04 -0.92
N LYS A 105 -1.40 15.21 -0.27
CA LYS A 105 -2.51 15.88 0.43
C LYS A 105 -3.61 16.37 -0.50
N ASP A 106 -3.24 16.74 -1.72
CA ASP A 106 -4.17 17.30 -2.72
C ASP A 106 -4.69 16.22 -3.68
N SER A 107 -4.14 15.00 -3.60
CA SER A 107 -4.53 13.88 -4.44
C SER A 107 -5.84 13.25 -3.96
N LYS A 108 -6.62 12.72 -4.90
CA LYS A 108 -7.73 11.81 -4.57
C LYS A 108 -7.15 10.44 -4.19
N PRO A 109 -7.81 9.67 -3.29
CA PRO A 109 -7.39 8.30 -2.98
C PRO A 109 -7.15 7.46 -4.24
N GLY A 110 -5.96 6.86 -4.33
CA GLY A 110 -5.55 6.07 -5.50
C GLY A 110 -5.20 6.88 -6.76
N GLN A 111 -5.12 8.19 -6.70
CA GLN A 111 -4.82 9.02 -7.87
C GLN A 111 -3.62 9.92 -7.62
N ILE A 112 -2.60 9.37 -6.95
CA ILE A 112 -1.36 10.08 -6.72
C ILE A 112 -0.66 10.29 -8.06
N ASN A 113 -0.28 11.53 -8.32
CA ASN A 113 0.51 11.92 -9.47
C ASN A 113 1.68 12.79 -9.01
N SER A 114 2.71 12.15 -8.48
CA SER A 114 3.91 12.84 -8.03
C SER A 114 4.85 13.09 -9.21
N LYS A 115 5.38 14.31 -9.31
CA LYS A 115 6.42 14.62 -10.31
C LYS A 115 7.72 13.87 -10.03
N LYS A 116 8.03 13.69 -8.74
CA LYS A 116 9.26 13.02 -8.28
C LYS A 116 9.16 11.50 -8.40
N TYR A 117 7.97 10.93 -8.18
CA TYR A 117 7.73 9.49 -8.24
C TYR A 117 6.57 9.18 -9.21
N PRO A 118 6.78 9.28 -10.54
CA PRO A 118 5.72 9.11 -11.53
C PRO A 118 5.13 7.69 -11.56
N PHE A 119 5.89 6.70 -11.06
CA PHE A 119 5.46 5.31 -10.93
C PHE A 119 4.49 5.08 -9.76
N LEU A 120 4.49 5.94 -8.73
CA LEU A 120 3.66 5.80 -7.54
C LEU A 120 2.21 6.23 -7.85
N LYS A 121 1.25 5.34 -7.59
CA LYS A 121 -0.18 5.56 -7.86
C LYS A 121 -1.05 5.57 -6.60
N CYS A 122 -0.69 4.79 -5.59
CA CYS A 122 -1.54 4.60 -4.42
C CYS A 122 -0.76 4.56 -3.10
N VAL A 123 -1.33 5.14 -2.06
CA VAL A 123 -0.95 4.93 -0.66
C VAL A 123 -2.14 4.30 0.06
N ILE A 124 -1.94 3.11 0.62
CA ILE A 124 -2.88 2.43 1.50
C ILE A 124 -2.46 2.77 2.94
N VAL A 125 -3.38 3.32 3.72
CA VAL A 125 -3.14 3.61 5.14
C VAL A 125 -3.94 2.69 6.04
N ASP A 126 -3.27 2.07 7.01
CA ASP A 126 -3.91 1.36 8.10
C ASP A 126 -4.32 2.35 9.19
N SER A 127 -5.52 2.91 9.03
CA SER A 127 -6.16 3.85 9.95
C SER A 127 -7.68 3.72 9.88
N ASP A 128 -8.34 4.07 10.97
CA ASP A 128 -9.80 4.23 11.00
C ASP A 128 -10.24 5.53 10.32
N LYS A 129 -9.32 6.48 10.12
CA LYS A 129 -9.60 7.80 9.54
C LYS A 129 -9.27 7.79 8.05
N ALA A 130 -10.12 8.44 7.26
CA ALA A 130 -9.77 8.80 5.89
C ALA A 130 -8.71 9.90 5.92
N LEU A 131 -7.52 9.60 5.41
CA LEU A 131 -6.44 10.57 5.27
C LEU A 131 -6.37 11.06 3.81
N PRO A 132 -6.12 12.36 3.58
CA PRO A 132 -6.00 12.91 2.23
C PRO A 132 -5.05 12.10 1.32
N GLY A 133 -5.48 11.82 0.10
CA GLY A 133 -4.71 11.03 -0.88
C GLY A 133 -4.55 9.54 -0.60
N CYS A 134 -5.01 9.05 0.55
CA CYS A 134 -4.85 7.65 0.94
C CYS A 134 -6.14 6.85 0.81
N VAL A 135 -6.00 5.58 0.43
CA VAL A 135 -7.05 4.57 0.54
C VAL A 135 -6.92 3.91 1.91
N THR A 136 -8.01 3.71 2.64
CA THR A 136 -7.92 3.01 3.93
C THR A 136 -7.72 1.50 3.73
N SER A 137 -7.01 0.84 4.65
CA SER A 137 -6.89 -0.64 4.66
C SER A 137 -8.28 -1.30 4.66
N LYS A 138 -9.23 -0.73 5.42
CA LYS A 138 -10.64 -1.16 5.46
C LYS A 138 -11.30 -1.19 4.09
N GLU A 139 -11.06 -0.21 3.23
CA GLU A 139 -11.64 -0.17 1.88
C GLU A 139 -11.17 -1.35 1.01
N ILE A 140 -9.91 -1.75 1.15
CA ILE A 140 -9.35 -2.93 0.47
C ILE A 140 -9.85 -4.22 1.14
N PHE A 141 -9.89 -4.24 2.47
CA PHE A 141 -10.15 -5.44 3.26
C PHE A 141 -11.65 -5.78 3.28
N LEU A 142 -12.55 -4.80 3.26
CA LEU A 142 -14.01 -4.98 3.42
C LEU A 142 -14.80 -4.99 2.11
N ARG A 143 -14.12 -5.05 0.94
CA ARG A 143 -14.77 -5.28 -0.37
C ARG A 143 -15.70 -4.14 -0.79
N ARG A 144 -15.14 -3.02 -1.29
CA ARG A 144 -15.87 -2.07 -2.16
C ARG A 144 -15.16 -2.00 -3.52
N LYS A 145 -15.95 -1.96 -4.61
CA LYS A 145 -15.41 -1.63 -5.94
C LYS A 145 -14.79 -0.24 -5.84
N LEU A 146 -13.46 -0.19 -5.88
CA LEU A 146 -12.69 1.03 -5.97
C LEU A 146 -11.79 0.86 -7.18
N GLN A 147 -11.64 1.90 -8.00
CA GLN A 147 -10.68 1.88 -9.10
C GLN A 147 -9.53 2.78 -8.68
N ILE A 148 -8.51 2.16 -8.12
CA ILE A 148 -7.36 2.80 -7.46
C ILE A 148 -6.17 2.85 -8.41
N TRP A 149 -6.06 1.91 -9.36
CA TRP A 149 -4.97 1.89 -10.32
C TRP A 149 -5.50 2.30 -11.69
N LYS A 150 -5.49 3.60 -11.99
CA LYS A 150 -5.81 4.07 -13.36
C LYS A 150 -4.54 4.08 -14.21
N LYS A 151 -4.59 3.40 -15.36
CA LYS A 151 -3.59 3.55 -16.42
C LYS A 151 -3.54 5.01 -16.87
N THR A 152 -2.36 5.60 -16.86
CA THR A 152 -2.06 6.69 -17.79
C THR A 152 -1.99 6.07 -19.18
N GLU A 153 -2.73 6.62 -20.16
CA GLU A 153 -2.89 6.11 -21.54
C GLU A 153 -1.59 5.84 -22.34
N LYS A 154 -0.41 6.09 -21.77
CA LYS A 154 0.90 5.94 -22.43
C LYS A 154 1.54 4.56 -22.32
N GLU A 155 1.05 3.65 -21.48
CA GLU A 155 1.70 2.34 -21.26
C GLU A 155 1.19 1.19 -22.17
N SER A 156 0.21 1.45 -23.04
CA SER A 156 -0.37 0.44 -23.95
C SER A 156 0.34 0.31 -25.31
N ARG A 157 1.45 1.02 -25.54
CA ARG A 157 2.19 1.01 -26.83
C ARG A 157 3.66 0.66 -26.69
N LYS A 158 4.01 -0.54 -26.22
CA LYS A 158 5.32 -1.16 -26.48
C LYS A 158 5.24 -2.67 -26.28
N TRP A 159 4.70 -3.40 -27.24
CA TRP A 159 5.06 -4.79 -27.61
C TRP A 159 4.35 -5.11 -28.94
N THR A 160 4.95 -4.66 -30.03
CA THR A 160 4.76 -5.18 -31.39
C THR A 160 6.13 -5.52 -31.92
#